data_AF-A0A3A4B707-F1
#
_entry.id   AF-A0A3A4B707-F1
#
_cell.length_a   1.000
_cell.length_b   1.000
_cell.length_c   1.000
_cell.angle_alpha   90.00
_cell.angle_beta   90.00
_cell.angle_gamma   90.00
#
_symmetry.space_group_name_H-M   'P 1'
#
loop_
_entity.id
_entity.type
_entity.pdbx_description
1 polymer ?
#
loop_
_entity_poly.entity_id
_entity_poly.type
_entity_poly.pdbx_seq_one_letter_code
_entity_poly.pdbx_strand_id
1 'polypeptide(L)'
;MAAGPAGRAARRGEPGRGRGPDPPVQGEPRAGVPPGPGARPAPAARAALGRRAAAHAVPQAARPPLRRHRGAPDRGVEAPVSASNPASAAAPGGRGNPVVRWFFSPVPAARVAVFRIAAYLFIPIDVLLLHALGSDHASATALYKPLVVAELLHLPRPTPVLIEAVKWSLLALAVAAAALAASGRWQRVLGTAIFVLYFEWTVIAFSFGKVDHDRIAFLVALAVLPTVAAARLRDRTPLEAGGWALRCVQIAVVATYFLAAFAKIRFGGIEWVNSATLVRAVMRRHTIFSEWTLSVPWVLHLSQWGIMIMELASPVVLFLRGRRRIQAVLLLAGFHVMVFATITIMFWPHVLCLLLAFLPTERLVRPRPGEDAADAVRLAPAGPGALVGGQGAGGGPAG
;
A
#
# COMPACT_ATOMS: atom_id res chain seq x y z
N MET A 1 78.90 -50.15 11.08
CA MET A 1 78.64 -51.16 12.13
C MET A 1 78.04 -50.41 13.31
N ALA A 2 76.87 -50.68 13.90
CA ALA A 2 75.84 -51.70 13.75
C ALA A 2 74.49 -51.07 14.17
N ALA A 3 73.41 -51.30 13.41
CA ALA A 3 72.18 -52.02 13.81
C ALA A 3 71.22 -51.29 14.78
N GLY A 4 69.96 -51.11 14.33
CA GLY A 4 68.81 -50.58 15.09
C GLY A 4 68.23 -51.56 16.12
N PRO A 5 67.00 -51.32 16.66
CA PRO A 5 65.80 -51.58 15.86
C PRO A 5 64.57 -50.68 16.10
N ALA A 6 63.54 -51.01 15.32
CA ALA A 6 62.25 -50.39 15.06
C ALA A 6 61.22 -50.32 16.22
N GLY A 7 60.31 -49.35 16.11
CA GLY A 7 58.87 -49.65 15.97
C GLY A 7 57.94 -49.24 17.11
N ARG A 8 57.05 -48.27 16.86
CA ARG A 8 55.58 -48.44 16.86
C ARG A 8 54.86 -47.13 16.56
N ALA A 9 54.09 -47.15 15.46
CA ALA A 9 53.15 -46.13 15.07
C ALA A 9 51.85 -46.24 15.89
N ALA A 10 51.42 -45.16 16.54
CA ALA A 10 50.10 -45.04 17.14
C ALA A 10 49.10 -44.50 16.12
N ARG A 11 48.00 -45.24 15.94
CA ARG A 11 46.95 -45.01 14.96
C ARG A 11 46.05 -43.83 15.36
N ARG A 12 45.57 -43.16 14.31
CA ARG A 12 44.51 -42.14 14.27
C ARG A 12 43.22 -42.64 14.95
N GLY A 13 42.66 -41.81 15.82
CA GLY A 13 41.26 -41.92 16.27
C GLY A 13 40.35 -41.06 15.39
N GLU A 14 39.37 -41.68 14.75
CA GLU A 14 38.27 -40.98 14.08
C GLU A 14 37.22 -40.52 15.10
N PRO A 15 36.65 -39.31 14.96
CA PRO A 15 35.48 -38.90 15.73
C PRO A 15 34.19 -39.51 15.18
N GLY A 16 33.43 -40.13 16.08
CA GLY A 16 32.20 -40.87 15.80
C GLY A 16 31.11 -40.03 15.14
N ARG A 17 30.53 -40.60 14.08
CA ARG A 17 29.29 -40.14 13.45
C ARG A 17 28.11 -40.44 14.37
N GLY A 18 27.52 -39.39 14.92
CA GLY A 18 26.25 -39.45 15.64
C GLY A 18 25.10 -39.86 14.73
N ARG A 19 24.29 -40.81 15.20
CA ARG A 19 23.05 -41.31 14.60
C ARG A 19 22.08 -40.17 14.31
N GLY A 20 21.61 -40.08 13.07
CA GLY A 20 20.43 -39.30 12.71
C GLY A 20 19.14 -40.02 13.15
N PRO A 21 18.00 -39.31 13.23
CA PRO A 21 16.73 -39.88 13.63
C PRO A 21 16.15 -40.80 12.55
N ASP A 22 15.46 -41.85 13.00
CA ASP A 22 14.79 -42.85 12.17
C ASP A 22 13.75 -42.23 11.21
N PRO A 23 13.61 -42.75 9.98
CA PRO A 23 12.57 -42.32 9.06
C PRO A 23 11.19 -42.85 9.50
N PRO A 24 10.09 -42.13 9.21
CA PRO A 24 8.74 -42.61 9.51
C PRO A 24 8.39 -43.82 8.63
N VAL A 25 7.81 -44.82 9.28
CA VAL A 25 7.26 -46.05 8.73
C VAL A 25 6.25 -45.73 7.62
N GLN A 26 6.53 -46.19 6.40
CA GLN A 26 5.60 -46.16 5.27
C GLN A 26 4.53 -47.24 5.50
N GLY A 27 3.27 -46.82 5.63
CA GLY A 27 2.13 -47.73 5.66
C GLY A 27 1.86 -48.33 4.28
N GLU A 28 1.61 -49.63 4.26
CA GLU A 28 1.29 -50.41 3.06
C GLU A 28 0.02 -49.95 2.33
N PRO A 29 -0.05 -50.13 1.00
CA PRO A 29 -1.21 -49.79 0.18
C PRO A 29 -2.33 -50.83 0.32
N ARG A 30 -3.52 -50.39 0.75
CA ARG A 30 -4.74 -51.20 0.65
C ARG A 30 -5.22 -51.28 -0.79
N ALA A 31 -5.48 -52.52 -1.20
CA ALA A 31 -5.97 -52.92 -2.50
C ALA A 31 -7.41 -52.43 -2.80
N GLY A 32 -7.62 -52.09 -4.08
CA GLY A 32 -8.75 -52.56 -4.89
C GLY A 32 -10.15 -51.99 -4.64
N VAL A 33 -10.54 -50.99 -5.45
CA VAL A 33 -11.95 -50.78 -5.85
C VAL A 33 -11.98 -50.55 -7.36
N PRO A 34 -12.76 -51.34 -8.16
CA PRO A 34 -12.81 -51.20 -9.61
C PRO A 34 -13.69 -50.01 -10.05
N PRO A 35 -13.42 -49.39 -11.22
CA PRO A 35 -14.22 -48.29 -11.74
C PRO A 35 -15.48 -48.81 -12.45
N GLY A 36 -16.63 -48.24 -12.09
CA GLY A 36 -17.90 -48.42 -12.81
C GLY A 36 -17.95 -47.59 -14.10
N PRO A 37 -18.74 -48.00 -15.11
CA PRO A 37 -18.74 -47.37 -16.41
C PRO A 37 -19.79 -46.26 -16.53
N GLY A 38 -19.44 -45.20 -17.26
CA GLY A 38 -20.38 -44.48 -18.13
C GLY A 38 -20.93 -43.15 -17.61
N ALA A 39 -20.43 -42.07 -18.18
CA ALA A 39 -21.25 -40.90 -18.51
C ALA A 39 -20.69 -40.19 -19.75
N ARG A 40 -21.54 -40.07 -20.76
CA ARG A 40 -21.31 -39.49 -22.09
C ARG A 40 -21.04 -37.98 -22.03
N PRO A 41 -20.30 -37.39 -23.00
CA PRO A 41 -20.24 -35.94 -23.17
C PRO A 41 -21.49 -35.42 -23.90
N ALA A 42 -22.03 -34.30 -23.44
CA ALA A 42 -23.05 -33.52 -24.12
C ALA A 42 -22.41 -32.31 -24.85
N PRO A 43 -23.06 -31.77 -25.90
CA PRO A 43 -22.37 -31.17 -27.05
C PRO A 43 -22.11 -29.67 -26.94
N ALA A 44 -21.14 -29.24 -27.74
CA ALA A 44 -20.81 -27.85 -28.04
C ALA A 44 -21.99 -27.10 -28.69
N ALA A 45 -22.37 -25.97 -28.09
CA ALA A 45 -23.25 -24.98 -28.71
C ALA A 45 -22.42 -23.80 -29.24
N ARG A 46 -22.30 -23.75 -30.57
CA ARG A 46 -22.00 -22.55 -31.34
C ARG A 46 -23.13 -21.54 -31.15
N ALA A 47 -22.80 -20.29 -30.86
CA ALA A 47 -23.63 -19.16 -31.23
C ALA A 47 -22.74 -18.05 -31.80
N ALA A 48 -22.85 -17.89 -33.11
CA ALA A 48 -22.33 -16.79 -33.88
C ALA A 48 -23.32 -15.62 -33.80
N LEU A 49 -22.81 -14.41 -33.55
CA LEU A 49 -23.37 -13.09 -33.87
C LEU A 49 -22.16 -12.14 -33.76
N GLY A 50 -21.83 -11.26 -34.70
CA GLY A 50 -22.61 -10.58 -35.70
C GLY A 50 -22.05 -9.16 -35.81
N ARG A 51 -21.18 -8.97 -36.80
CA ARG A 51 -20.73 -7.75 -37.52
C ARG A 51 -21.28 -6.36 -37.11
N ARG A 52 -20.32 -5.41 -37.15
CA ARG A 52 -20.34 -4.08 -37.81
C ARG A 52 -21.27 -2.96 -37.31
N ALA A 53 -20.66 -1.82 -36.94
CA ALA A 53 -20.79 -0.48 -37.56
C ALA A 53 -19.91 0.50 -36.73
N ALA A 54 -18.85 1.13 -37.22
CA ALA A 54 -18.75 2.18 -38.24
C ALA A 54 -19.38 3.53 -37.84
N ALA A 55 -18.48 4.51 -37.68
CA ALA A 55 -18.60 5.95 -37.96
C ALA A 55 -19.64 6.79 -37.19
N HIS A 56 -19.16 7.83 -36.49
CA HIS A 56 -19.37 9.21 -36.94
C HIS A 56 -18.39 10.16 -36.23
N ALA A 57 -17.45 10.67 -37.01
CA ALA A 57 -16.74 11.92 -36.74
C ALA A 57 -17.66 13.08 -37.14
N VAL A 58 -17.72 14.13 -36.31
CA VAL A 58 -18.20 15.46 -36.70
C VAL A 58 -17.14 16.49 -36.29
N PRO A 59 -16.70 17.37 -37.20
CA PRO A 59 -15.65 18.36 -36.96
C PRO A 59 -16.20 19.77 -36.67
N GLN A 60 -15.28 20.64 -36.26
CA GLN A 60 -15.27 22.12 -36.37
C GLN A 60 -16.20 22.95 -35.46
N ALA A 61 -15.58 23.88 -34.70
CA ALA A 61 -15.59 25.30 -35.07
C ALA A 61 -14.59 26.10 -34.21
N ALA A 62 -13.60 26.69 -34.88
CA ALA A 62 -12.72 27.74 -34.37
C ALA A 62 -13.39 29.11 -34.54
N ARG A 63 -13.23 30.02 -33.58
CA ARG A 63 -13.47 31.48 -33.70
C ARG A 63 -12.89 32.23 -32.47
N PRO A 64 -12.65 33.56 -32.52
CA PRO A 64 -11.33 34.21 -32.62
C PRO A 64 -10.84 34.88 -31.31
N PRO A 65 -9.64 35.51 -31.30
CA PRO A 65 -9.04 36.10 -30.09
C PRO A 65 -9.51 37.54 -29.85
N LEU A 66 -9.94 37.84 -28.63
CA LEU A 66 -10.17 39.23 -28.19
C LEU A 66 -8.98 39.75 -27.37
N ARG A 67 -8.17 40.51 -28.10
CA ARG A 67 -7.52 41.80 -27.79
C ARG A 67 -7.28 42.17 -26.30
N ARG A 68 -5.99 42.35 -26.03
CA ARG A 68 -5.34 43.08 -24.93
C ARG A 68 -6.06 44.39 -24.55
N HIS A 69 -6.20 44.62 -23.24
CA HIS A 69 -6.03 45.96 -22.67
C HIS A 69 -4.89 45.95 -21.66
N ARG A 70 -3.81 46.65 -22.04
CA ARG A 70 -2.74 47.14 -21.17
C ARG A 70 -3.31 48.29 -20.36
N GLY A 71 -3.15 48.25 -19.05
CA GLY A 71 -3.40 49.37 -18.15
C GLY A 71 -2.68 49.10 -16.83
N ALA A 72 -1.56 49.77 -16.63
CA ALA A 72 -0.84 49.92 -15.37
C ALA A 72 -0.23 51.34 -15.39
N PRO A 73 0.21 51.91 -14.26
CA PRO A 73 -0.07 51.57 -12.86
C PRO A 73 -0.76 52.74 -12.14
N ASP A 74 -1.53 52.45 -11.08
CA ASP A 74 -1.85 53.50 -10.12
C ASP A 74 -1.14 53.21 -8.79
N ARG A 75 -0.35 54.21 -8.36
CA ARG A 75 0.42 54.22 -7.12
C ARG A 75 -0.50 54.76 -6.05
N GLY A 76 -0.73 54.00 -4.99
CA GLY A 76 -1.48 54.53 -3.86
C GLY A 76 -1.56 53.59 -2.67
N VAL A 77 -0.75 53.91 -1.66
CA VAL A 77 -1.00 53.68 -0.22
C VAL A 77 -0.88 52.23 0.27
N GLU A 78 0.33 51.88 0.72
CA GLU A 78 0.57 50.78 1.65
C GLU A 78 -0.11 51.07 3.00
N ALA A 79 -1.24 50.41 3.25
CA ALA A 79 -1.75 50.20 4.60
C ALA A 79 -1.24 48.85 5.12
N PRO A 80 -0.82 48.73 6.38
CA PRO A 80 -0.36 47.47 6.94
C PRO A 80 -1.56 46.52 7.07
N VAL A 81 -1.70 45.60 6.11
CA VAL A 81 -2.65 44.50 6.18
C VAL A 81 -2.17 43.55 7.27
N SER A 82 -2.75 43.73 8.46
CA SER A 82 -2.65 42.80 9.57
C SER A 82 -3.00 41.39 9.08
N ALA A 83 -2.00 40.52 9.05
CA ALA A 83 -2.12 39.13 8.61
C ALA A 83 -2.96 38.34 9.62
N SER A 84 -4.28 38.46 9.52
CA SER A 84 -5.21 37.52 10.13
C SER A 84 -5.07 36.18 9.42
N ASN A 85 -4.39 35.24 10.08
CA ASN A 85 -4.40 33.82 9.78
C ASN A 85 -5.82 33.36 9.36
N PRO A 86 -6.05 32.83 8.15
CA PRO A 86 -7.30 32.12 7.82
C PRO A 86 -7.25 30.69 8.40
N ALA A 87 -6.80 30.56 9.65
CA ALA A 87 -6.96 29.35 10.42
C ALA A 87 -8.28 29.48 11.19
N SER A 88 -9.18 28.54 10.96
CA SER A 88 -10.39 28.30 11.76
C SER A 88 -11.66 29.04 11.34
N ALA A 89 -12.08 28.87 10.08
CA ALA A 89 -13.51 28.71 9.81
C ALA A 89 -13.94 27.31 10.31
N ALA A 90 -13.97 27.15 11.63
CA ALA A 90 -14.54 25.97 12.27
C ALA A 90 -16.05 26.04 12.07
N ALA A 91 -16.59 25.11 11.28
CA ALA A 91 -18.02 24.88 11.17
C ALA A 91 -18.63 24.67 12.57
N PRO A 92 -19.88 25.10 12.81
CA PRO A 92 -20.51 25.08 14.12
C PRO A 92 -20.70 23.64 14.64
N GLY A 93 -19.86 23.27 15.61
CA GLY A 93 -20.31 22.82 16.94
C GLY A 93 -21.33 21.69 17.10
N GLY A 94 -21.51 20.78 16.13
CA GLY A 94 -22.28 19.55 16.39
C GLY A 94 -21.55 18.66 17.43
N ARG A 95 -22.24 18.27 18.51
CA ARG A 95 -21.80 17.26 19.50
C ARG A 95 -21.71 15.85 18.90
N GLY A 96 -21.03 15.71 17.76
CA GLY A 96 -20.80 14.41 17.12
C GLY A 96 -19.82 13.57 17.93
N ASN A 97 -20.03 12.25 17.92
CA ASN A 97 -19.16 11.28 18.58
C ASN A 97 -17.68 11.54 18.19
N PRO A 98 -16.76 11.74 19.17
CA PRO A 98 -15.37 12.06 18.89
C PRO A 98 -14.65 10.98 18.07
N VAL A 99 -15.06 9.72 18.18
CA VAL A 99 -14.53 8.60 17.37
C VAL A 99 -14.92 8.76 15.91
N VAL A 100 -16.18 9.07 15.63
CA VAL A 100 -16.68 9.32 14.25
C VAL A 100 -15.92 10.51 13.66
N ARG A 101 -15.78 11.61 14.40
CA ARG A 101 -15.03 12.78 13.95
C ARG A 101 -13.56 12.47 13.65
N TRP A 102 -12.93 11.57 14.40
CA TRP A 102 -11.54 11.16 14.16
C TRP A 102 -11.40 10.32 12.89
N PHE A 103 -12.33 9.36 12.70
CA PHE A 103 -12.36 8.49 11.51
C PHE A 103 -12.63 9.27 10.23
N PHE A 104 -13.59 10.19 10.26
CA PHE A 104 -14.08 10.90 9.06
C PHE A 104 -13.53 12.32 8.93
N SER A 105 -12.47 12.67 9.67
CA SER A 105 -11.82 13.98 9.55
C SER A 105 -11.47 14.28 8.09
N PRO A 106 -12.05 15.34 7.48
CA PRO A 106 -11.87 15.59 6.04
C PRO A 106 -10.40 15.78 5.66
N VAL A 107 -10.01 15.25 4.50
CA VAL A 107 -8.67 15.44 3.92
C VAL A 107 -8.78 15.87 2.46
N PRO A 108 -7.81 16.63 1.92
CA PRO A 108 -7.83 17.03 0.51
C PRO A 108 -7.87 15.82 -0.44
N ALA A 109 -8.74 15.85 -1.44
CA ALA A 109 -8.85 14.79 -2.46
C ALA A 109 -7.50 14.48 -3.15
N ALA A 110 -6.66 15.49 -3.38
CA ALA A 110 -5.31 15.36 -3.91
C ALA A 110 -4.44 14.38 -3.14
N ARG A 111 -4.59 14.31 -1.81
CA ARG A 111 -3.83 13.37 -0.97
C ARG A 111 -4.15 11.91 -1.31
N VAL A 112 -5.44 11.61 -1.51
CA VAL A 112 -5.91 10.29 -1.93
C VAL A 112 -5.41 9.97 -3.34
N ALA A 113 -5.43 10.95 -4.25
CA ALA A 113 -4.94 10.79 -5.62
C ALA A 113 -3.44 10.46 -5.66
N VAL A 114 -2.61 11.21 -4.91
CA VAL A 114 -1.16 10.94 -4.80
C VAL A 114 -0.92 9.55 -4.25
N PHE A 115 -1.64 9.15 -3.19
CA PHE A 115 -1.47 7.81 -2.62
C PHE A 115 -1.81 6.73 -3.64
N ARG A 116 -2.95 6.81 -4.33
CA ARG A 116 -3.30 5.83 -5.37
C ARG A 116 -2.25 5.69 -6.44
N ILE A 117 -1.77 6.80 -6.99
CA ILE A 117 -0.76 6.77 -8.05
C ILE A 117 0.50 6.09 -7.55
N ALA A 118 1.00 6.48 -6.38
CA ALA A 118 2.19 5.86 -5.81
C ALA A 118 1.99 4.37 -5.51
N ALA A 119 0.81 3.98 -5.00
CA ALA A 119 0.48 2.58 -4.76
C ALA A 119 0.44 1.78 -6.07
N TYR A 120 -0.21 2.28 -7.12
CA TYR A 120 -0.29 1.59 -8.40
C TYR A 120 1.06 1.50 -9.11
N LEU A 121 1.89 2.55 -9.05
CA LEU A 121 3.25 2.53 -9.59
C LEU A 121 4.20 1.61 -8.79
N PHE A 122 3.89 1.36 -7.51
CA PHE A 122 4.66 0.43 -6.69
C PHE A 122 4.36 -1.04 -7.01
N ILE A 123 3.16 -1.37 -7.52
CA ILE A 123 2.78 -2.76 -7.84
C ILE A 123 3.77 -3.43 -8.81
N PRO A 124 4.18 -2.82 -9.95
CA PRO A 124 5.21 -3.40 -10.79
C PRO A 124 6.54 -3.66 -10.09
N ILE A 125 6.96 -2.78 -9.19
CA ILE A 125 8.19 -2.96 -8.41
C ILE A 125 8.04 -4.16 -7.47
N ASP A 126 6.90 -4.26 -6.78
CA ASP A 126 6.62 -5.36 -5.85
C ASP A 126 6.59 -6.71 -6.57
N VAL A 127 5.80 -6.80 -7.64
CA VAL A 127 5.55 -8.04 -8.38
C VAL A 127 6.78 -8.51 -9.17
N LEU A 128 7.52 -7.60 -9.79
CA LEU A 128 8.63 -7.98 -10.69
C LEU A 128 10.00 -8.03 -10.00
N LEU A 129 10.25 -7.17 -9.00
CA LEU A 129 11.59 -7.03 -8.41
C LEU A 129 11.63 -7.57 -7.00
N LEU A 130 10.68 -7.18 -6.16
CA LEU A 130 10.76 -7.50 -4.74
C LEU A 130 10.29 -8.93 -4.45
N HIS A 131 9.27 -9.43 -5.15
CA HIS A 131 8.66 -10.75 -4.94
C HIS A 131 8.42 -11.50 -6.25
N ALA A 132 9.47 -11.62 -7.07
CA ALA A 132 9.46 -12.43 -8.29
C ALA A 132 9.15 -13.92 -8.05
N LEU A 133 9.33 -14.41 -6.81
CA LEU A 133 9.06 -15.79 -6.39
C LEU A 133 7.62 -16.27 -6.68
N GLY A 134 6.66 -15.35 -6.81
CA GLY A 134 5.30 -15.72 -7.24
C GLY A 134 5.26 -16.42 -8.60
N SER A 135 6.17 -16.08 -9.52
CA SER A 135 6.32 -16.80 -10.79
C SER A 135 7.04 -18.14 -10.63
N ASP A 136 8.00 -18.25 -9.72
CA ASP A 136 8.72 -19.52 -9.49
C ASP A 136 7.79 -20.60 -8.91
N HIS A 137 6.78 -20.17 -8.13
CA HIS A 137 5.74 -21.05 -7.59
C HIS A 137 4.89 -21.76 -8.64
N ALA A 138 4.83 -21.26 -9.89
CA ALA A 138 4.14 -21.94 -10.99
C ALA A 138 4.69 -23.36 -11.23
N SER A 139 5.97 -23.57 -10.98
CA SER A 139 6.63 -24.89 -11.10
C SER A 139 6.50 -25.77 -9.85
N ALA A 140 6.11 -25.19 -8.71
CA ALA A 140 6.13 -25.84 -7.40
C ALA A 140 4.73 -26.09 -6.83
N THR A 141 3.70 -26.18 -7.68
CA THR A 141 2.29 -26.30 -7.25
C THR A 141 2.05 -27.43 -6.25
N ALA A 142 2.85 -28.50 -6.26
CA ALA A 142 2.84 -29.60 -5.29
C ALA A 142 2.98 -29.13 -3.82
N LEU A 143 3.68 -28.03 -3.56
CA LEU A 143 3.92 -27.46 -2.23
C LEU A 143 2.83 -26.47 -1.78
N TYR A 144 1.83 -26.21 -2.64
CA TYR A 144 0.74 -25.30 -2.33
C TYR A 144 -0.07 -25.79 -1.13
N LYS A 145 -0.13 -24.95 -0.09
CA LYS A 145 -1.00 -25.09 1.08
C LYS A 145 -1.84 -23.81 1.18
N PRO A 146 -3.15 -23.88 0.88
CA PRO A 146 -3.97 -22.69 0.84
C PRO A 146 -3.96 -21.97 2.19
N LEU A 147 -3.96 -20.64 2.14
CA LEU A 147 -4.28 -19.85 3.33
C LEU A 147 -5.73 -20.08 3.74
N VAL A 148 -6.05 -19.90 5.03
CA VAL A 148 -7.42 -19.99 5.55
C VAL A 148 -8.41 -19.14 4.74
N VAL A 149 -7.98 -17.97 4.26
CA VAL A 149 -8.84 -17.12 3.42
C VAL A 149 -9.12 -17.74 2.04
N ALA A 150 -8.16 -18.47 1.47
CA ALA A 150 -8.35 -19.19 0.22
C ALA A 150 -9.28 -20.38 0.39
N GLU A 151 -9.19 -21.07 1.53
CA GLU A 151 -10.11 -22.15 1.91
C GLU A 151 -11.54 -21.61 2.09
N LEU A 152 -11.70 -20.53 2.85
CA LEU A 152 -13.01 -19.91 3.11
C LEU A 152 -13.69 -19.43 1.83
N LEU A 153 -12.91 -18.86 0.90
CA LEU A 153 -13.40 -18.37 -0.39
C LEU A 153 -13.46 -19.46 -1.46
N HIS A 154 -13.07 -20.70 -1.14
CA HIS A 154 -13.02 -21.83 -2.06
C HIS A 154 -12.23 -21.51 -3.34
N LEU A 155 -11.12 -20.79 -3.20
CA LEU A 155 -10.28 -20.41 -4.34
C LEU A 155 -9.64 -21.66 -4.97
N PRO A 156 -9.61 -21.75 -6.30
CA PRO A 156 -9.01 -22.90 -6.98
C PRO A 156 -7.51 -22.96 -6.70
N ARG A 157 -6.94 -24.16 -6.76
CA ARG A 157 -5.48 -24.32 -6.70
C ARG A 157 -4.85 -23.55 -7.86
N PRO A 158 -3.83 -22.71 -7.62
CA PRO A 158 -3.24 -21.92 -8.67
C PRO A 158 -2.55 -22.80 -9.71
N THR A 159 -2.91 -22.59 -10.98
CA THR A 159 -2.22 -23.16 -12.13
C THR A 159 -1.19 -22.16 -12.67
N PRO A 160 -0.17 -22.60 -13.43
CA PRO A 160 0.77 -21.68 -14.07
C PRO A 160 0.09 -20.61 -14.92
N VAL A 161 -0.97 -20.99 -15.63
CA VAL A 161 -1.76 -20.08 -16.47
C VAL A 161 -2.45 -19.02 -15.62
N LEU A 162 -3.06 -19.39 -14.48
CA LEU A 162 -3.71 -18.42 -13.59
C LEU A 162 -2.69 -17.45 -12.99
N ILE A 163 -1.54 -17.94 -12.54
CA ILE A 163 -0.48 -17.11 -11.94
C ILE A 163 -0.01 -16.04 -12.94
N GLU A 164 0.33 -16.45 -14.16
CA GLU A 164 0.77 -15.51 -15.20
C GLU A 164 -0.36 -14.57 -15.64
N ALA A 165 -1.61 -15.05 -15.76
CA ALA A 165 -2.76 -14.21 -16.08
C ALA A 165 -3.00 -13.14 -15.01
N VAL A 166 -2.96 -13.50 -13.72
CA VAL A 166 -3.10 -12.55 -12.60
C VAL A 166 -1.96 -11.54 -12.63
N LYS A 167 -0.70 -12.01 -12.77
CA LYS A 167 0.49 -11.16 -12.83
C LYS A 167 0.39 -10.11 -13.94
N TRP A 168 0.19 -10.53 -15.18
CA TRP A 168 0.20 -9.59 -16.31
C TRP A 168 -1.03 -8.69 -16.34
N SER A 169 -2.20 -9.20 -15.94
CA SER A 169 -3.40 -8.37 -15.80
C SER A 169 -3.22 -7.30 -14.73
N LEU A 170 -2.65 -7.67 -13.58
CA LEU A 170 -2.36 -6.75 -12.48
C LEU A 170 -1.39 -5.65 -12.91
N LEU A 171 -0.30 -6.00 -13.60
CA LEU A 171 0.69 -5.05 -14.10
C LEU A 171 0.08 -4.07 -15.12
N ALA A 172 -0.62 -4.60 -16.12
CA ALA A 172 -1.27 -3.79 -17.15
C ALA A 172 -2.28 -2.83 -16.52
N LEU A 173 -3.11 -3.33 -15.59
CA LEU A 173 -4.13 -2.53 -14.94
C LEU A 173 -3.55 -1.48 -14.00
N ALA A 174 -2.49 -1.80 -13.25
CA ALA A 174 -1.81 -0.85 -12.37
C ALA A 174 -1.20 0.32 -13.15
N VAL A 175 -0.51 0.04 -14.26
CA VAL A 175 0.05 1.08 -15.14
C VAL A 175 -1.07 1.92 -15.77
N ALA A 176 -2.12 1.28 -16.29
CA ALA A 176 -3.26 1.99 -16.88
C ALA A 176 -3.97 2.87 -15.84
N ALA A 177 -4.20 2.36 -14.63
CA ALA A 177 -4.85 3.12 -13.55
C ALA A 177 -3.99 4.29 -13.07
N ALA A 178 -2.66 4.13 -12.99
CA ALA A 178 -1.75 5.22 -12.67
C ALA A 178 -1.81 6.34 -13.73
N ALA A 179 -1.80 5.97 -15.02
CA ALA A 179 -1.92 6.92 -16.13
C ALA A 179 -3.28 7.65 -16.14
N LEU A 180 -4.36 6.92 -15.86
CA LEU A 180 -5.72 7.46 -15.83
C LEU A 180 -6.07 8.18 -14.53
N ALA A 181 -5.26 8.09 -13.49
CA ALA A 181 -5.55 8.65 -12.17
C ALA A 181 -5.83 10.16 -12.22
N ALA A 182 -5.11 10.90 -13.09
CA ALA A 182 -5.32 12.33 -13.29
C ALA A 182 -6.71 12.68 -13.84
N SER A 183 -7.34 11.78 -14.60
CA SER A 183 -8.65 11.99 -15.21
C SER A 183 -9.80 11.91 -14.21
N GLY A 184 -9.60 11.28 -13.04
CA GLY A 184 -10.67 11.02 -12.08
C GLY A 184 -11.70 9.97 -12.50
N ARG A 185 -11.57 9.39 -13.71
CA ARG A 185 -12.55 8.43 -14.27
C ARG A 185 -12.21 7.00 -13.87
N TRP A 186 -13.25 6.16 -13.77
CA TRP A 186 -13.15 4.71 -13.51
C TRP A 186 -12.36 4.30 -12.26
N GLN A 187 -12.05 5.24 -11.36
CA GLN A 187 -11.16 5.01 -10.23
C GLN A 187 -11.64 3.90 -9.30
N ARG A 188 -12.97 3.78 -9.12
CA ARG A 188 -13.58 2.71 -8.32
C ARG A 188 -13.37 1.35 -8.97
N VAL A 189 -13.78 1.22 -10.24
CA VAL A 189 -13.72 -0.05 -10.99
C VAL A 189 -12.27 -0.51 -11.14
N LEU A 190 -11.39 0.37 -11.63
CA LEU A 190 -9.97 0.04 -11.81
C LEU A 190 -9.30 -0.27 -10.46
N GLY A 191 -9.56 0.54 -9.43
CA GLY A 191 -8.99 0.32 -8.11
C GLY A 191 -9.46 -0.98 -7.45
N THR A 192 -10.75 -1.30 -7.53
CA THR A 192 -11.30 -2.57 -7.02
C THR A 192 -10.74 -3.76 -7.78
N ALA A 193 -10.63 -3.68 -9.11
CA ALA A 193 -10.03 -4.75 -9.91
C ALA A 193 -8.54 -4.95 -9.57
N ILE A 194 -7.77 -3.87 -9.37
CA ILE A 194 -6.39 -3.95 -8.88
C ILE A 194 -6.33 -4.62 -7.51
N PHE A 195 -7.22 -4.24 -6.58
CA PHE A 195 -7.27 -4.86 -5.26
C PHE A 195 -7.53 -6.37 -5.35
N VAL A 196 -8.54 -6.80 -6.11
CA VAL A 196 -8.86 -8.23 -6.26
C VAL A 196 -7.68 -9.00 -6.85
N LEU A 197 -7.05 -8.47 -7.89
CA LEU A 197 -5.89 -9.12 -8.51
C LEU A 197 -4.67 -9.15 -7.59
N TYR A 198 -4.38 -8.07 -6.86
CA TYR A 198 -3.27 -8.03 -5.91
C TYR A 198 -3.53 -8.90 -4.67
N PHE A 199 -4.79 -9.00 -4.24
CA PHE A 199 -5.22 -9.91 -3.18
C PHE A 199 -4.99 -11.36 -3.59
N GLU A 200 -5.46 -11.75 -4.78
CA GLU A 200 -5.21 -13.09 -5.33
C GLU A 200 -3.71 -13.37 -5.46
N TRP A 201 -2.94 -12.42 -6.00
CA TRP A 201 -1.48 -12.53 -6.08
C TRP A 201 -0.84 -12.79 -4.71
N THR A 202 -1.29 -12.08 -3.67
CA THR A 202 -0.75 -12.24 -2.31
C THR A 202 -1.15 -13.59 -1.70
N VAL A 203 -2.39 -14.04 -1.92
CA VAL A 203 -2.87 -15.35 -1.48
C VAL A 203 -2.03 -16.46 -2.11
N ILE A 204 -1.81 -16.39 -3.42
CA ILE A 204 -0.95 -17.34 -4.14
C ILE A 204 0.46 -17.30 -3.57
N ALA A 205 1.07 -16.11 -3.46
CA ALA A 205 2.47 -15.96 -3.03
C ALA A 205 2.72 -16.55 -1.62
N PHE A 206 1.77 -16.38 -0.69
CA PHE A 206 1.94 -16.80 0.71
C PHE A 206 1.40 -18.21 1.02
N SER A 207 0.75 -18.86 0.06
CA SER A 207 0.30 -20.27 0.19
C SER A 207 1.43 -21.30 -0.02
N PHE A 208 2.70 -20.88 -0.01
CA PHE A 208 3.88 -21.76 -0.16
C PHE A 208 4.76 -21.79 1.10
N GLY A 209 4.18 -21.49 2.27
CA GLY A 209 4.81 -21.73 3.57
C GLY A 209 5.51 -20.54 4.21
N LYS A 210 5.58 -19.39 3.53
CA LYS A 210 6.04 -18.13 4.13
C LYS A 210 4.94 -17.08 4.01
N VAL A 211 4.43 -16.63 5.15
CA VAL A 211 3.45 -15.56 5.24
C VAL A 211 4.13 -14.33 5.83
N ASP A 212 4.27 -13.27 5.04
CA ASP A 212 4.84 -12.00 5.50
C ASP A 212 3.72 -11.00 5.84
N HIS A 213 3.87 -10.30 6.95
CA HIS A 213 2.90 -9.31 7.43
C HIS A 213 3.08 -7.92 6.81
N ASP A 214 4.13 -7.72 6.01
CA ASP A 214 4.56 -6.44 5.44
C ASP A 214 3.58 -5.85 4.43
N ARG A 215 2.69 -6.68 3.86
CA ARG A 215 1.70 -6.26 2.85
C ARG A 215 0.33 -5.91 3.40
N ILE A 216 0.04 -6.17 4.66
CA ILE A 216 -1.31 -5.97 5.21
C ILE A 216 -1.77 -4.52 5.04
N ALA A 217 -0.93 -3.55 5.40
CA ALA A 217 -1.26 -2.13 5.23
C ALA A 217 -1.49 -1.75 3.75
N PHE A 218 -0.73 -2.35 2.84
CA PHE A 218 -0.85 -2.10 1.41
C PHE A 218 -2.11 -2.74 0.82
N LEU A 219 -2.46 -3.97 1.22
CA LEU A 219 -3.74 -4.62 0.91
C LEU A 219 -4.92 -3.79 1.39
N VAL A 220 -4.88 -3.29 2.63
CA VAL A 220 -5.91 -2.39 3.16
C VAL A 220 -5.98 -1.12 2.33
N ALA A 221 -4.85 -0.52 1.96
CA ALA A 221 -4.83 0.66 1.10
C ALA A 221 -5.51 0.39 -0.26
N LEU A 222 -5.16 -0.71 -0.93
CA LEU A 222 -5.78 -1.09 -2.20
C LEU A 222 -7.28 -1.38 -2.03
N ALA A 223 -7.74 -1.90 -0.89
CA ALA A 223 -9.14 -2.16 -0.62
C ALA A 223 -9.96 -0.87 -0.38
N VAL A 224 -9.42 0.07 0.41
CA VAL A 224 -10.17 1.25 0.86
C VAL A 224 -10.03 2.45 -0.05
N LEU A 225 -8.88 2.62 -0.72
CA LEU A 225 -8.68 3.75 -1.64
C LEU A 225 -9.75 3.80 -2.74
N PRO A 226 -10.19 2.70 -3.38
CA PRO A 226 -11.23 2.74 -4.43
C PRO A 226 -12.59 3.25 -3.95
N THR A 227 -12.86 3.29 -2.64
CA THR A 227 -14.15 3.77 -2.10
C THR A 227 -14.38 5.27 -2.32
N VAL A 228 -13.29 6.05 -2.35
CA VAL A 228 -13.32 7.50 -2.57
C VAL A 228 -13.54 7.79 -4.06
N ALA A 229 -14.55 8.56 -4.45
CA ALA A 229 -14.75 8.89 -5.87
C ALA A 229 -13.92 10.11 -6.29
N ALA A 230 -13.60 10.20 -7.58
CA ALA A 230 -13.16 11.42 -8.28
C ALA A 230 -11.98 12.21 -7.67
N ALA A 231 -11.05 11.54 -6.99
CA ALA A 231 -9.88 12.20 -6.41
C ALA A 231 -8.86 12.56 -7.49
N ARG A 232 -8.60 13.86 -7.71
CA ARG A 232 -7.63 14.34 -8.71
C ARG A 232 -6.42 14.98 -8.04
N LEU A 233 -5.26 14.93 -8.69
CA LEU A 233 -3.97 15.38 -8.13
C LEU A 233 -3.94 16.83 -7.62
N ARG A 234 -4.81 17.70 -8.13
CA ARG A 234 -4.87 19.13 -7.76
C ARG A 234 -6.12 19.50 -6.97
N ASP A 235 -7.01 18.54 -6.74
CA ASP A 235 -8.29 18.80 -6.10
C ASP A 235 -8.09 18.94 -4.58
N ARG A 236 -8.35 20.15 -4.07
CA ARG A 236 -8.21 20.47 -2.64
C ARG A 236 -9.50 20.30 -1.86
N THR A 237 -10.57 19.85 -2.51
CA THR A 237 -11.86 19.63 -1.86
C THR A 237 -11.67 18.68 -0.67
N PRO A 238 -12.08 19.08 0.54
CA PRO A 238 -11.99 18.23 1.72
C PRO A 238 -13.02 17.09 1.61
N LEU A 239 -12.56 15.84 1.68
CA LEU A 239 -13.39 14.64 1.59
C LEU A 239 -13.32 13.82 2.87
N GLU A 240 -14.48 13.56 3.50
CA GLU A 240 -14.61 12.68 4.66
C GLU A 240 -14.27 11.22 4.33
N ALA A 241 -14.71 10.75 3.16
CA ALA A 241 -14.36 9.42 2.66
C ALA A 241 -12.85 9.24 2.52
N GLY A 242 -12.14 10.30 2.12
CA GLY A 242 -10.68 10.32 2.09
C GLY A 242 -10.07 10.20 3.49
N GLY A 243 -10.65 10.89 4.47
CA GLY A 243 -10.27 10.78 5.87
C GLY A 243 -10.38 9.35 6.38
N TRP A 244 -11.55 8.74 6.18
CA TRP A 244 -11.83 7.35 6.56
C TRP A 244 -10.85 6.37 5.92
N ALA A 245 -10.66 6.45 4.60
CA ALA A 245 -9.74 5.58 3.87
C ALA A 245 -8.31 5.68 4.42
N LEU A 246 -7.81 6.89 4.67
CA LEU A 246 -6.48 7.08 5.26
C LEU A 246 -6.40 6.56 6.70
N ARG A 247 -7.45 6.70 7.52
CA ARG A 247 -7.46 6.14 8.89
C ARG A 247 -7.40 4.62 8.88
N CYS A 248 -8.12 3.95 7.99
CA CYS A 248 -8.03 2.50 7.83
C CYS A 248 -6.60 2.05 7.52
N VAL A 249 -5.91 2.74 6.60
CA VAL A 249 -4.51 2.44 6.28
C VAL A 249 -3.58 2.74 7.46
N GLN A 250 -3.75 3.88 8.14
CA GLN A 250 -2.94 4.24 9.30
C GLN A 250 -3.07 3.20 10.43
N ILE A 251 -4.30 2.74 10.70
CA ILE A 251 -4.56 1.68 11.66
C ILE A 251 -3.85 0.39 11.21
N ALA A 252 -3.95 0.02 9.94
CA ALA A 252 -3.28 -1.17 9.42
C ALA A 252 -1.75 -1.09 9.56
N VAL A 253 -1.13 0.05 9.25
CA VAL A 253 0.30 0.30 9.46
C VAL A 253 0.67 0.12 10.94
N VAL A 254 -0.06 0.76 11.84
CA VAL A 254 0.21 0.66 13.29
C VAL A 254 -0.01 -0.76 13.80
N ALA A 255 -1.07 -1.43 13.35
CA ALA A 255 -1.36 -2.81 13.68
C ALA A 255 -0.22 -3.73 13.24
N THR A 256 0.39 -3.50 12.07
CA THR A 256 1.56 -4.27 11.63
C THR A 256 2.71 -4.18 12.64
N TYR A 257 3.06 -2.99 13.13
CA TYR A 257 4.11 -2.84 14.15
C TYR A 257 3.70 -3.47 15.48
N PHE A 258 2.55 -3.06 16.01
CA PHE A 258 2.10 -3.49 17.33
C PHE A 258 1.88 -5.00 17.40
N LEU A 259 1.23 -5.59 16.39
CA LEU A 259 0.99 -7.04 16.34
C LEU A 259 2.28 -7.81 16.04
N ALA A 260 3.28 -7.21 15.37
CA ALA A 260 4.59 -7.83 15.25
C ALA A 260 5.30 -7.94 16.61
N ALA A 261 5.23 -6.92 17.47
CA ALA A 261 5.72 -7.01 18.85
C ALA A 261 4.94 -8.03 19.67
N PHE A 262 3.60 -7.99 19.57
CA PHE A 262 2.75 -8.96 20.25
C PHE A 262 3.06 -10.40 19.82
N ALA A 263 3.29 -10.64 18.53
CA ALA A 263 3.68 -11.96 18.02
C ALA A 263 5.03 -12.42 18.60
N LYS A 264 6.02 -11.52 18.71
CA LYS A 264 7.31 -11.82 19.34
C LYS A 264 7.12 -12.26 20.80
N ILE A 265 6.29 -11.56 21.56
CA ILE A 265 5.97 -11.93 22.95
C ILE A 265 5.18 -13.24 23.01
N ARG A 266 4.18 -13.41 22.14
CA ARG A 266 3.32 -14.60 22.13
C ARG A 266 4.07 -15.88 21.81
N PHE A 267 5.00 -15.85 20.86
CA PHE A 267 5.70 -17.05 20.39
C PHE A 267 7.10 -17.22 21.00
N GLY A 268 7.76 -16.13 21.40
CA GLY A 268 9.11 -16.15 21.98
C GLY A 268 9.16 -15.84 23.48
N GLY A 269 8.03 -15.47 24.10
CA GLY A 269 8.01 -14.96 25.47
C GLY A 269 8.64 -13.57 25.60
N ILE A 270 8.72 -13.06 26.84
CA ILE A 270 9.47 -11.83 27.14
C ILE A 270 10.94 -12.01 26.79
N GLU A 271 11.48 -13.23 26.95
CA GLU A 271 12.87 -13.57 26.63
C GLU A 271 13.26 -13.36 25.16
N TRP A 272 12.30 -13.13 24.26
CA TRP A 272 12.60 -12.75 22.88
C TRP A 272 13.60 -11.58 22.81
N VAL A 273 13.48 -10.59 23.70
CA VAL A 273 14.36 -9.40 23.73
C VAL A 273 15.80 -9.68 24.16
N ASN A 274 16.06 -10.84 24.77
CA ASN A 274 17.39 -11.33 25.16
C ASN A 274 17.81 -12.56 24.35
N SER A 275 17.07 -12.91 23.29
CA SER A 275 17.31 -14.10 22.49
C SER A 275 18.42 -13.91 21.45
N ALA A 276 18.85 -15.00 20.83
CA ALA A 276 19.79 -15.00 19.71
C ALA A 276 19.18 -14.57 18.36
N THR A 277 17.97 -13.97 18.34
CA THR A 277 17.26 -13.65 17.09
C THR A 277 18.03 -12.66 16.22
N LEU A 278 18.51 -11.55 16.78
CA LEU A 278 19.33 -10.62 16.00
C LEU A 278 20.72 -11.19 15.68
N VAL A 279 21.35 -11.96 16.57
CA VAL A 279 22.61 -12.65 16.28
C VAL A 279 22.46 -13.52 15.03
N ARG A 280 21.41 -14.36 14.98
CA ARG A 280 21.10 -15.20 13.82
C ARG A 280 20.84 -14.37 12.56
N ALA A 281 20.17 -13.23 12.68
CA ALA A 281 19.91 -12.36 11.54
C ALA A 281 21.21 -11.77 10.97
N VAL A 282 22.09 -11.27 11.84
CA VAL A 282 23.40 -10.72 11.46
C VAL A 282 24.28 -11.81 10.84
N MET A 283 24.42 -12.97 11.49
CA MET A 283 25.19 -14.11 10.97
C MET A 283 24.64 -14.69 9.66
N ARG A 284 23.37 -14.47 9.31
CA ARG A 284 22.84 -14.93 8.02
C ARG A 284 23.11 -13.93 6.90
N ARG A 285 23.31 -12.65 7.23
CA ARG A 285 23.31 -11.54 6.27
C ARG A 285 24.68 -10.93 6.07
N HIS A 286 25.55 -10.97 7.08
CA HIS A 286 26.95 -10.57 7.01
C HIS A 286 27.16 -9.21 6.30
N THR A 287 26.50 -8.15 6.77
CA THR A 287 26.74 -6.81 6.23
C THR A 287 27.80 -6.07 7.02
N ILE A 288 28.55 -5.19 6.35
CA ILE A 288 29.57 -4.35 6.99
C ILE A 288 29.02 -3.48 8.13
N PHE A 289 27.72 -3.18 8.08
CA PHE A 289 27.05 -2.33 9.08
C PHE A 289 26.66 -3.08 10.35
N SER A 290 26.60 -4.41 10.32
CA SER A 290 26.13 -5.23 11.45
C SER A 290 27.13 -6.26 11.94
N GLU A 291 28.09 -6.70 11.14
CA GLU A 291 29.04 -7.76 11.52
C GLU A 291 29.82 -7.43 12.81
N TRP A 292 30.26 -6.19 12.96
CA TRP A 292 30.96 -5.72 14.16
C TRP A 292 30.11 -5.84 15.44
N THR A 293 28.78 -5.88 15.34
CA THR A 293 27.91 -6.02 16.52
C THR A 293 28.01 -7.42 17.15
N LEU A 294 28.52 -8.42 16.42
CA LEU A 294 28.74 -9.77 16.96
C LEU A 294 29.84 -9.81 18.04
N SER A 295 30.81 -8.89 17.98
CA SER A 295 31.81 -8.73 19.04
C SER A 295 31.33 -7.84 20.20
N VAL A 296 30.15 -7.23 20.06
CA VAL A 296 29.56 -6.30 21.04
C VAL A 296 28.11 -6.71 21.36
N PRO A 297 27.88 -7.85 22.07
CA PRO A 297 26.54 -8.45 22.20
C PRO A 297 25.48 -7.53 22.85
N TRP A 298 25.90 -6.61 23.72
CA TRP A 298 24.96 -5.68 24.37
C TRP A 298 24.29 -4.74 23.37
N VAL A 299 24.93 -4.40 22.23
CA VAL A 299 24.31 -3.60 21.16
C VAL A 299 23.11 -4.34 20.57
N LEU A 300 23.23 -5.66 20.41
CA LEU A 300 22.14 -6.50 19.89
C LEU A 300 20.98 -6.58 20.89
N HIS A 301 21.25 -6.74 22.18
CA HIS A 301 20.19 -6.72 23.20
C HIS A 301 19.49 -5.36 23.27
N LEU A 302 20.24 -4.25 23.31
CA LEU A 302 19.65 -2.91 23.29
C LEU A 302 18.81 -2.68 22.01
N SER A 303 19.27 -3.21 20.88
CA SER A 303 18.51 -3.13 19.63
C SER A 303 17.20 -3.92 19.69
N GLN A 304 17.19 -5.13 20.27
CA GLN A 304 15.96 -5.91 20.47
C GLN A 304 14.98 -5.19 21.40
N TRP A 305 15.46 -4.62 22.50
CA TRP A 305 14.65 -3.79 23.39
C TRP A 305 14.11 -2.55 22.68
N GLY A 306 14.94 -1.84 21.92
CA GLY A 306 14.53 -0.68 21.14
C GLY A 306 13.45 -1.02 20.11
N ILE A 307 13.62 -2.13 19.38
CA ILE A 307 12.60 -2.66 18.45
C ILE A 307 11.29 -2.91 19.18
N MET A 308 11.34 -3.62 20.31
CA MET A 308 10.15 -3.98 21.09
C MET A 308 9.40 -2.75 21.59
N ILE A 309 10.12 -1.79 22.20
CA ILE A 309 9.53 -0.54 22.72
C ILE A 309 8.90 0.27 21.59
N MET A 310 9.62 0.44 20.48
CA MET A 310 9.15 1.21 19.33
C MET A 310 7.89 0.57 18.71
N GLU A 311 7.89 -0.75 18.50
CA GLU A 311 6.74 -1.46 17.94
C GLU A 311 5.52 -1.39 18.86
N LEU A 312 5.69 -1.61 20.17
CA LEU A 312 4.62 -1.49 21.17
C LEU A 312 4.09 -0.06 21.30
N ALA A 313 4.95 0.95 21.17
CA ALA A 313 4.58 2.36 21.25
C ALA A 313 3.97 2.93 19.95
N SER A 314 4.00 2.16 18.85
CA SER A 314 3.49 2.61 17.54
C SER A 314 2.03 3.14 17.54
N PRO A 315 1.08 2.68 18.38
CA PRO A 315 -0.27 3.27 18.42
C PRO A 315 -0.32 4.75 18.78
N VAL A 316 0.68 5.26 19.51
CA VAL A 316 0.79 6.68 19.86
C VAL A 316 0.82 7.56 18.60
N VAL A 317 1.40 7.07 17.49
CA VAL A 317 1.54 7.83 16.23
C VAL A 317 0.18 8.25 15.64
N LEU A 318 -0.89 7.49 15.89
CA LEU A 318 -2.26 7.83 15.44
C LEU A 318 -2.78 9.15 16.03
N PHE A 319 -2.28 9.51 17.21
CA PHE A 319 -2.73 10.67 17.99
C PHE A 319 -1.77 11.86 17.89
N LEU A 320 -0.54 11.64 17.43
CA LEU A 320 0.41 12.71 17.18
C LEU A 320 -0.07 13.66 16.07
N ARG A 321 0.29 14.94 16.15
CA ARG A 321 -0.06 15.99 15.18
C ARG A 321 1.17 16.82 14.81
N GLY A 322 1.09 17.50 13.66
CA GLY A 322 2.12 18.45 13.20
C GLY A 322 3.52 17.84 13.15
N ARG A 323 4.50 18.58 13.70
CA ARG A 323 5.92 18.19 13.70
C ARG A 323 6.19 16.86 14.40
N ARG A 324 5.50 16.58 15.52
CA ARG A 324 5.69 15.33 16.28
C ARG A 324 5.30 14.09 15.46
N ARG A 325 4.24 14.19 14.66
CA ARG A 325 3.85 13.11 13.73
C ARG A 325 4.93 12.88 12.68
N ILE A 326 5.47 13.94 12.08
CA ILE A 326 6.54 13.84 11.08
C ILE A 326 7.78 13.18 11.70
N GLN A 327 8.20 13.63 12.88
CA GLN A 327 9.34 13.02 13.60
C GLN A 327 9.13 11.53 13.86
N ALA A 328 7.96 11.13 14.35
CA ALA A 328 7.66 9.72 14.58
C ALA A 328 7.65 8.89 13.28
N VAL A 329 7.10 9.43 12.19
CA VAL A 329 7.13 8.78 10.87
C VAL A 329 8.56 8.65 10.34
N LEU A 330 9.38 9.69 10.49
CA LEU A 330 10.79 9.66 10.09
C LEU A 330 11.61 8.68 10.93
N LEU A 331 11.32 8.59 12.24
CA LEU A 331 11.94 7.59 13.13
C LEU A 331 11.60 6.18 12.66
N LEU A 332 10.32 5.89 12.41
CA LEU A 332 9.86 4.57 11.93
C LEU A 332 10.43 4.24 10.54
N ALA A 333 10.47 5.21 9.62
CA ALA A 333 11.10 5.02 8.31
C ALA A 333 12.61 4.80 8.43
N GLY A 334 13.28 5.56 9.31
CA GLY A 334 14.71 5.41 9.60
C GLY A 334 15.04 4.06 10.22
N PHE A 335 14.16 3.54 11.07
CA PHE A 335 14.27 2.16 11.58
C PHE A 335 14.33 1.15 10.42
N HIS A 336 13.43 1.24 9.44
CA HIS A 336 13.45 0.35 8.28
C HIS A 336 14.72 0.51 7.43
N VAL A 337 15.19 1.74 7.22
CA VAL A 337 16.46 2.00 6.52
C VAL A 337 17.62 1.34 7.26
N MET A 338 17.66 1.46 8.59
CA MET A 338 18.69 0.82 9.43
C MET A 338 18.61 -0.71 9.33
N VAL A 339 17.42 -1.30 9.45
CA VAL A 339 17.21 -2.76 9.31
C VAL A 339 17.65 -3.24 7.92
N PHE A 340 17.35 -2.49 6.87
CA PHE A 340 17.82 -2.83 5.53
C PHE A 340 19.34 -2.75 5.40
N ALA A 341 19.98 -1.71 5.93
CA ALA A 341 21.43 -1.58 5.89
C ALA A 341 22.14 -2.70 6.69
N THR A 342 21.57 -3.08 7.83
CA THR A 342 22.18 -4.05 8.75
C THR A 342 21.90 -5.50 8.39
N ILE A 343 20.70 -5.85 7.94
CA ILE A 343 20.30 -7.24 7.68
C ILE A 343 19.54 -7.46 6.37
N THR A 344 19.55 -6.47 5.47
CA THR A 344 18.95 -6.52 4.13
C THR A 344 17.48 -6.96 4.11
N ILE A 345 16.76 -6.64 5.19
CA ILE A 345 15.31 -6.84 5.30
C ILE A 345 14.63 -5.48 5.14
N MET A 346 13.66 -5.40 4.25
CA MET A 346 12.93 -4.17 3.99
C MET A 346 11.47 -4.46 3.70
N PHE A 347 10.58 -3.79 4.43
CA PHE A 347 9.13 -3.90 4.25
C PHE A 347 8.64 -2.74 3.37
N TRP A 348 9.01 -2.78 2.09
CA TRP A 348 8.73 -1.69 1.14
C TRP A 348 7.25 -1.29 1.05
N PRO A 349 6.26 -2.21 0.92
CA PRO A 349 4.86 -1.83 0.84
C PRO A 349 4.38 -1.15 2.12
N HIS A 350 4.88 -1.61 3.27
CA HIS A 350 4.58 -1.06 4.58
C HIS A 350 5.12 0.37 4.73
N VAL A 351 6.38 0.62 4.36
CA VAL A 351 6.99 1.97 4.44
C VAL A 351 6.33 2.95 3.48
N LEU A 352 5.96 2.50 2.27
CA LEU A 352 5.18 3.30 1.35
C LEU A 352 3.87 3.77 2.01
N CYS A 353 3.13 2.85 2.64
CA CYS A 353 1.88 3.18 3.34
C CYS A 353 2.11 4.10 4.54
N LEU A 354 3.16 3.87 5.33
CA LEU A 354 3.55 4.73 6.44
C LEU A 354 3.76 6.18 5.96
N LEU A 355 4.56 6.38 4.91
CA LEU A 355 4.87 7.71 4.40
C LEU A 355 3.61 8.38 3.82
N LEU A 356 2.88 7.68 2.95
CA LEU A 356 1.75 8.27 2.22
C LEU A 356 0.52 8.50 3.09
N ALA A 357 0.25 7.62 4.06
CA ALA A 357 -0.93 7.73 4.92
C ALA A 357 -0.73 8.75 6.06
N PHE A 358 0.48 8.94 6.58
CA PHE A 358 0.71 9.85 7.71
C PHE A 358 1.17 11.25 7.31
N LEU A 359 1.96 11.40 6.24
CA LEU A 359 2.49 12.69 5.80
C LEU A 359 1.52 13.42 4.85
N PRO A 360 1.52 14.78 4.86
CA PRO A 360 0.68 15.59 3.98
C PRO A 360 1.21 15.60 2.54
N THR A 361 1.05 14.49 1.83
CA THR A 361 1.59 14.25 0.49
C THR A 361 0.96 15.11 -0.60
N GLU A 362 -0.22 15.68 -0.36
CA GLU A 362 -0.83 16.69 -1.23
C GLU A 362 0.08 17.91 -1.45
N ARG A 363 1.00 18.18 -0.52
CA ARG A 363 1.97 19.30 -0.62
C ARG A 363 3.05 19.07 -1.68
N LEU A 364 3.20 17.83 -2.17
CA LEU A 364 4.15 17.51 -3.25
C LEU A 364 3.66 18.02 -4.60
N VAL A 365 2.36 18.29 -4.74
CA VAL A 365 1.76 18.80 -5.98
C VAL A 365 1.52 20.31 -5.82
N ARG A 366 2.45 21.12 -6.34
CA ARG A 366 2.29 22.58 -6.36
C ARG A 366 1.20 23.01 -7.35
N PRO A 367 0.37 24.02 -7.03
CA PRO A 367 -0.49 24.68 -8.01
C PRO A 367 0.36 25.32 -9.12
N ARG A 368 -0.20 25.44 -10.33
CA ARG A 368 0.37 26.38 -11.29
C ARG A 368 0.06 27.82 -10.82
N PRO A 369 1.00 28.77 -10.97
CA PRO A 369 0.68 30.19 -10.77
C PRO A 369 -0.54 30.57 -11.62
N GLY A 370 -1.62 31.03 -10.98
CA GLY A 370 -2.87 31.45 -11.64
C GLY A 370 -4.09 30.55 -11.44
N GLU A 371 -3.95 29.29 -11.01
CA GLU A 371 -5.12 28.42 -10.71
C GLU A 371 -5.84 28.85 -9.42
N ASP A 372 -5.10 29.34 -8.40
CA ASP A 372 -5.68 29.77 -7.12
C ASP A 372 -6.65 30.97 -7.27
N ALA A 373 -6.43 31.84 -8.28
CA ALA A 373 -7.31 32.97 -8.56
C ALA A 373 -8.65 32.53 -9.19
N ALA A 374 -8.64 31.49 -10.02
CA ALA A 374 -9.84 30.96 -10.66
C ALA A 374 -10.72 30.15 -9.68
N ASP A 375 -10.10 29.39 -8.79
CA ASP A 375 -10.82 28.64 -7.75
C ASP A 375 -11.39 29.56 -6.65
N ALA A 376 -10.67 30.64 -6.30
CA ALA A 376 -11.18 31.67 -5.39
C ALA A 376 -12.45 32.35 -5.94
N VAL A 377 -12.51 32.60 -7.25
CA VAL A 377 -13.70 33.17 -7.92
C VAL A 377 -14.87 32.18 -7.98
N ARG A 378 -14.61 30.87 -8.07
CA ARG A 378 -15.66 29.82 -8.04
C ARG A 378 -16.23 29.53 -6.66
N LEU A 379 -15.40 29.67 -5.62
CA LEU A 379 -15.80 29.43 -4.22
C LEU A 379 -16.37 30.68 -3.55
N ALA A 380 -16.31 31.84 -4.20
CA ALA A 380 -17.01 33.03 -3.73
C ALA A 380 -18.52 32.73 -3.74
N PRO A 381 -19.20 32.79 -2.58
CA PRO A 381 -20.65 32.63 -2.56
C PRO A 381 -21.26 33.69 -3.47
N ALA A 382 -22.17 33.27 -4.36
CA ALA A 382 -22.92 34.20 -5.20
C ALA A 382 -23.55 35.24 -4.26
N GLY A 383 -23.07 36.48 -4.36
CA GLY A 383 -23.49 37.55 -3.47
C GLY A 383 -25.02 37.69 -3.51
N PRO A 384 -25.70 38.07 -2.41
CA PRO A 384 -27.15 38.16 -2.33
C PRO A 384 -27.84 39.20 -3.26
N GLY A 385 -27.15 39.76 -4.24
CA GLY A 385 -27.55 40.99 -4.94
C GLY A 385 -28.16 40.86 -6.34
N ALA A 386 -28.31 39.65 -6.92
CA ALA A 386 -28.67 39.52 -8.34
C ALA A 386 -30.15 39.18 -8.62
N LEU A 387 -31.07 39.46 -7.68
CA LEU A 387 -32.52 39.25 -7.86
C LEU A 387 -33.32 40.52 -7.51
N VAL A 388 -33.03 41.66 -8.15
CA VAL A 388 -33.98 42.79 -8.23
C VAL A 388 -33.84 43.44 -9.59
N GLY A 389 -34.86 43.30 -10.45
CA GLY A 389 -34.87 43.95 -11.76
C GLY A 389 -35.92 43.39 -12.72
N GLY A 390 -37.12 43.08 -12.23
CA GLY A 390 -38.27 42.71 -13.05
C GLY A 390 -39.42 43.69 -12.86
N GLN A 391 -39.94 44.17 -14.00
CA GLN A 391 -41.29 44.68 -14.22
C GLN A 391 -41.62 46.12 -13.80
N GLY A 392 -41.44 47.03 -14.76
CA GLY A 392 -42.25 48.25 -14.89
C GLY A 392 -42.95 48.23 -16.24
N ALA A 393 -44.12 47.59 -16.33
CA ALA A 393 -45.07 47.75 -17.42
C ALA A 393 -46.02 48.90 -17.04
N GLY A 394 -45.99 49.99 -17.79
CA GLY A 394 -46.91 51.12 -17.65
C GLY A 394 -47.49 51.46 -19.02
N GLY A 395 -48.72 51.02 -19.27
CA GLY A 395 -49.51 51.38 -20.44
C GLY A 395 -50.31 52.68 -20.23
N GLY A 396 -50.68 53.30 -21.36
CA GLY A 396 -51.59 54.44 -21.49
C GLY A 396 -51.19 55.26 -22.72
N PRO A 397 -52.11 55.56 -23.67
CA PRO A 397 -53.30 56.36 -23.34
C PRO A 397 -54.62 55.95 -24.03
N ALA A 398 -55.74 56.27 -23.37
CA ALA A 398 -57.05 56.52 -23.99
C ALA A 398 -57.85 57.42 -23.02
N GLY A 399 -58.38 58.54 -23.53
CA GLY A 399 -59.17 59.51 -22.77
C GLY A 399 -58.96 60.93 -23.29
#